data_AF-A0A660L8Q9-F1
#
_entry.id   AF-A0A660L8Q9-F1
#
_cell.length_a   1.000
_cell.length_b   1.000
_cell.length_c   1.000
_cell.angle_alpha   90.00
_cell.angle_beta   90.00
_cell.angle_gamma   90.00
#
_symmetry.space_group_name_H-M   'P 1'
#
loop_
_entity.id
_entity.type
_entity.pdbx_description
1 polymer ?
#
loop_
_entity_poly.entity_id
_entity_poly.type
_entity_poly.pdbx_seq_one_letter_code
_entity_poly.pdbx_strand_id
1 'polypeptide(L)'
;MTGRPTPPSSRPDVIAFGFPGPLRDTLVAAVLSGKKTATSALAIEWELEGAAIPRVGQRFTVVDSDERPVGLIETTAVEVIRLGDADLRLAHDEGEDFEDVAQWRADHERFWNDEVIPTLPEGAVPGLTDDTEILVTRFRLVTTGDR
;
A
#
# COMPACT_ATOMS: atom_id res chain seq x y z
N MET A 1 -20.55 1.50 35.77
CA MET A 1 -19.73 0.47 35.10
C MET A 1 -19.07 1.10 33.89
N THR A 2 -17.86 1.63 34.04
CA THR A 2 -17.03 2.09 32.93
C THR A 2 -16.38 0.86 32.29
N GLY A 3 -16.82 0.48 31.09
CA GLY A 3 -16.20 -0.58 30.32
C GLY A 3 -14.72 -0.23 30.07
N ARG A 4 -13.82 -1.12 30.46
CA ARG A 4 -12.39 -0.97 30.19
C ARG A 4 -12.20 -1.05 28.67
N PRO A 5 -11.44 -0.14 28.03
CA PRO A 5 -11.13 -0.26 26.61
C PRO A 5 -10.49 -1.63 26.35
N THR A 6 -10.95 -2.33 25.32
CA THR A 6 -10.32 -3.56 24.85
C THR A 6 -8.87 -3.21 24.46
N PRO A 7 -7.85 -3.87 25.04
CA PRO A 7 -6.49 -3.67 24.57
C PRO A 7 -6.41 -4.05 23.09
N PRO A 8 -5.65 -3.32 22.26
CA PRO A 8 -5.48 -3.71 20.87
C PRO A 8 -4.97 -5.15 20.81
N SER A 9 -5.52 -5.92 19.87
CA SER A 9 -5.04 -7.26 19.50
C SER A 9 -3.51 -7.24 19.42
N SER A 10 -2.84 -8.19 20.07
CA SER A 10 -1.38 -8.30 20.08
C SER A 10 -0.79 -8.78 18.74
N ARG A 11 -1.65 -9.16 17.78
CA ARG A 11 -1.22 -9.56 16.44
C ARG A 11 -1.17 -8.33 15.54
N PRO A 12 -0.05 -8.12 14.80
CA PRO A 12 0.00 -7.10 13.77
C PRO A 12 -1.10 -7.32 12.74
N ASP A 13 -1.64 -6.24 12.19
CA ASP A 13 -2.57 -6.30 11.05
C ASP A 13 -1.87 -6.97 9.85
N VAL A 14 -2.63 -7.50 8.90
CA VAL A 14 -2.08 -8.12 7.70
C VAL A 14 -2.05 -7.10 6.56
N ILE A 15 -0.98 -7.13 5.75
CA ILE A 15 -0.90 -6.39 4.50
C ILE A 15 -0.54 -7.33 3.35
N ALA A 16 -1.23 -7.18 2.23
CA ALA A 16 -0.92 -7.85 0.98
C ALA A 16 -0.59 -6.81 -0.09
N PHE A 17 0.44 -7.07 -0.90
CA PHE A 17 0.83 -6.19 -1.99
C PHE A 17 0.30 -6.76 -3.31
N GLY A 18 -0.71 -6.12 -3.88
CA GLY A 18 -1.41 -6.62 -5.06
C GLY A 18 -2.21 -7.92 -4.83
N PHE A 19 -2.85 -8.41 -5.89
CA PHE A 19 -3.59 -9.67 -5.86
C PHE A 19 -2.67 -10.89 -5.90
N PRO A 20 -3.12 -12.07 -5.38
CA PRO A 20 -2.33 -13.29 -5.44
C PRO A 20 -1.87 -13.60 -6.88
N GLY A 21 -0.59 -13.95 -7.03
CA GLY A 21 0.02 -14.28 -8.31
C GLY A 21 1.37 -13.58 -8.55
N PRO A 22 1.85 -13.58 -9.82
CA PRO A 22 3.20 -13.13 -10.15
C PRO A 22 3.52 -11.70 -9.71
N LEU A 23 2.53 -10.79 -9.73
CA LEU A 23 2.72 -9.43 -9.26
C LEU A 23 3.00 -9.41 -7.75
N ARG A 24 2.13 -10.00 -6.92
CA ARG A 24 2.35 -10.08 -5.47
C ARG A 24 3.67 -10.75 -5.14
N ASP A 25 4.01 -11.85 -5.81
CA ASP A 25 5.29 -12.54 -5.57
C ASP A 25 6.49 -11.62 -5.81
N THR A 26 6.44 -10.81 -6.88
CA THR A 26 7.46 -9.81 -7.21
C THR A 26 7.52 -8.70 -6.16
N LEU A 27 6.36 -8.16 -5.76
CA LEU A 27 6.27 -7.08 -4.77
C LEU A 27 6.76 -7.54 -3.39
N VAL A 28 6.35 -8.74 -2.96
CA VAL A 28 6.79 -9.35 -1.71
C VAL A 28 8.30 -9.56 -1.74
N ALA A 29 8.87 -10.10 -2.82
CA ALA A 29 10.32 -10.24 -2.96
C ALA A 29 11.05 -8.89 -2.88
N ALA A 30 10.50 -7.83 -3.47
CA ALA A 30 11.03 -6.48 -3.38
C ALA A 30 10.98 -5.93 -1.94
N VAL A 31 9.91 -6.19 -1.19
CA VAL A 31 9.81 -5.83 0.24
C VAL A 31 10.85 -6.59 1.07
N LEU A 32 10.96 -7.91 0.89
CA LEU A 32 11.88 -8.75 1.68
C LEU A 32 13.36 -8.49 1.38
N SER A 33 13.68 -7.96 0.19
CA SER A 33 15.03 -7.48 -0.14
C SER A 33 15.30 -6.04 0.33
N GLY A 34 14.29 -5.34 0.85
CA GLY A 34 14.38 -3.93 1.25
C GLY A 34 14.35 -2.93 0.08
N LYS A 35 14.06 -3.41 -1.13
CA LYS A 35 13.96 -2.59 -2.34
C LYS A 35 12.66 -1.80 -2.37
N LYS A 36 11.52 -2.44 -2.04
CA LYS A 36 10.23 -1.75 -1.87
C LYS A 36 10.09 -1.27 -0.43
N THR A 37 9.97 0.04 -0.26
CA THR A 37 9.86 0.75 1.02
C THR A 37 8.71 1.76 1.04
N ALA A 38 7.97 1.88 -0.06
CA ALA A 38 6.74 2.65 -0.16
C ALA A 38 5.66 1.87 -0.92
N THR A 39 4.41 2.28 -0.73
CA THR A 39 3.24 1.84 -1.49
C THR A 39 2.25 2.98 -1.61
N SER A 40 1.45 2.99 -2.66
CA SER A 40 0.36 3.94 -2.87
C SER A 40 -1.00 3.27 -3.07
N ALA A 41 -2.07 3.99 -2.73
CA ALA A 41 -3.47 3.61 -2.93
C ALA A 41 -4.30 4.87 -3.22
N LEU A 42 -5.49 4.75 -3.81
CA LEU A 42 -6.38 5.90 -3.95
C LEU A 42 -6.88 6.33 -2.57
N ALA A 43 -6.82 7.63 -2.26
CA ALA A 43 -7.22 8.12 -0.94
C ALA A 43 -8.71 7.82 -0.62
N ILE A 44 -9.55 7.81 -1.66
CA ILE A 44 -10.99 7.53 -1.56
C ILE A 44 -11.33 6.14 -1.01
N GLU A 45 -10.44 5.15 -1.18
CA GLU A 45 -10.64 3.80 -0.64
C GLU A 45 -10.85 3.86 0.88
N TRP A 46 -10.08 4.71 1.58
CA TRP A 46 -10.17 4.88 3.02
C TRP A 46 -11.41 5.66 3.47
N GLU A 47 -11.86 6.64 2.68
CA GLU A 47 -13.06 7.41 2.98
C GLU A 47 -14.32 6.54 2.92
N LEU A 48 -14.38 5.61 1.96
CA LEU A 48 -15.53 4.77 1.71
C LEU A 48 -15.59 3.55 2.64
N GLU A 49 -14.45 2.93 2.94
CA GLU A 49 -14.39 1.75 3.80
C GLU A 49 -14.54 2.11 5.29
N GLY A 50 -14.45 3.40 5.64
CA GLY A 50 -14.35 3.85 7.03
C GLY A 50 -13.12 3.27 7.73
N ALA A 51 -12.15 2.80 6.96
CA ALA A 51 -10.94 2.18 7.44
C ALA A 51 -10.00 3.26 7.99
N ALA A 52 -9.24 2.91 9.03
CA ALA A 52 -8.30 3.85 9.62
C ALA A 52 -7.01 3.89 8.80
N ILE A 53 -6.67 5.07 8.28
CA ILE A 53 -5.35 5.34 7.68
C ILE A 53 -4.24 4.77 8.59
N PRO A 54 -3.23 4.07 8.03
CA PRO A 54 -2.12 3.54 8.80
C PRO A 54 -1.48 4.61 9.69
N ARG A 55 -1.01 4.22 10.88
CA ARG A 55 -0.29 5.13 11.78
C ARG A 55 1.21 4.88 11.71
N VAL A 56 2.00 5.94 11.81
CA VAL A 56 3.46 5.80 12.03
C VAL A 56 3.72 4.92 13.26
N GLY A 57 4.60 3.94 13.10
CA GLY A 57 4.90 2.90 14.09
C GLY A 57 3.95 1.71 14.07
N GLN A 58 2.86 1.74 13.29
CA GLN A 58 2.01 0.56 13.08
C GLN A 58 2.77 -0.50 12.30
N ARG A 59 2.59 -1.75 12.71
CA ARG A 59 3.25 -2.91 12.13
C ARG A 59 2.26 -3.77 11.38
N PHE A 60 2.70 -4.27 10.24
CA PHE A 60 1.92 -5.14 9.38
C PHE A 60 2.69 -6.42 9.06
N THR A 61 2.01 -7.56 9.18
CA THR A 61 2.49 -8.85 8.70
C THR A 61 2.28 -8.89 7.18
N VAL A 62 3.38 -9.02 6.44
CA VAL A 62 3.35 -9.20 4.99
C VAL A 62 3.00 -10.65 4.68
N VAL A 63 2.06 -10.88 3.76
CA VAL A 63 1.67 -12.21 3.29
C VAL A 63 2.04 -12.45 1.82
N ASP A 64 2.36 -13.69 1.48
CA ASP A 64 2.58 -14.13 0.09
C ASP A 64 1.26 -14.43 -0.65
N SER A 65 1.35 -14.97 -1.87
CA SER A 65 0.19 -15.35 -2.68
C SER A 65 -0.60 -16.54 -2.12
N ASP A 66 -0.03 -17.30 -1.21
CA ASP A 66 -0.70 -18.40 -0.49
C ASP A 66 -1.19 -17.96 0.90
N GLU A 67 -1.25 -16.64 1.15
CA GLU A 67 -1.64 -16.02 2.42
C GLU A 67 -0.74 -16.41 3.61
N ARG A 68 0.50 -16.85 3.35
CA ARG A 68 1.45 -17.20 4.40
C ARG A 68 2.23 -15.96 4.87
N PRO A 69 2.39 -15.76 6.19
CA PRO A 69 3.26 -14.71 6.72
C PRO A 69 4.71 -14.88 6.27
N VAL A 70 5.28 -13.84 5.65
CA VAL A 70 6.65 -13.87 5.11
C VAL A 70 7.53 -12.72 5.60
N GLY A 71 6.96 -11.72 6.27
CA GLY A 71 7.72 -10.62 6.84
C GLY A 71 6.89 -9.73 7.76
N LEU A 72 7.57 -8.82 8.44
CA LEU A 72 6.96 -7.78 9.26
C LEU A 72 7.52 -6.42 8.83
N ILE A 73 6.64 -5.49 8.47
CA ILE A 73 7.00 -4.10 8.17
C ILE A 73 6.48 -3.17 9.25
N GLU A 74 7.11 -2.00 9.36
CA GLU A 74 6.66 -0.90 10.24
C GLU A 74 6.51 0.37 9.42
N THR A 75 5.35 1.01 9.53
CA THR A 75 5.04 2.28 8.85
C THR A 75 5.92 3.39 9.44
N THR A 76 6.62 4.12 8.58
CA THR A 76 7.55 5.19 8.94
C THR A 76 7.03 6.57 8.59
N ALA A 77 6.20 6.68 7.54
CA ALA A 77 5.53 7.92 7.17
C ALA A 77 4.23 7.61 6.41
N VAL A 78 3.29 8.54 6.49
CA VAL A 78 2.00 8.47 5.79
C VAL A 78 1.68 9.88 5.32
N GLU A 79 1.38 10.02 4.04
CA GLU A 79 1.10 11.30 3.40
C GLU A 79 -0.01 11.13 2.35
N VAL A 80 -0.94 12.07 2.31
CA VAL A 80 -1.87 12.20 1.18
C VAL A 80 -1.28 13.25 0.26
N ILE A 81 -1.05 12.88 -1.00
CA ILE A 81 -0.54 13.77 -2.04
C ILE A 81 -1.45 13.71 -3.26
N ARG A 82 -1.34 14.70 -4.14
CA ARG A 82 -1.96 14.63 -5.46
C ARG A 82 -1.15 13.69 -6.36
N LEU A 83 -1.83 12.94 -7.23
CA LEU A 83 -1.20 12.01 -8.17
C LEU A 83 -0.15 12.71 -9.05
N GLY A 84 -0.42 13.95 -9.46
CA GLY A 84 0.52 14.76 -10.23
C GLY A 84 1.76 15.23 -9.46
N ASP A 85 1.75 15.14 -8.12
CA ASP A 85 2.89 15.50 -7.26
C ASP A 85 3.80 14.30 -6.96
N ALA A 86 3.48 13.10 -7.47
CA ALA A 86 4.36 11.93 -7.37
C ALA A 86 5.71 12.21 -8.05
N ASP A 87 6.81 11.92 -7.34
CA ASP A 87 8.16 12.18 -7.82
C ASP A 87 8.93 10.88 -8.10
N LEU A 88 10.12 11.04 -8.70
CA LEU A 88 10.97 9.90 -9.05
C LEU A 88 11.39 9.09 -7.82
N ARG A 89 11.47 9.75 -6.66
CA ARG A 89 11.80 9.09 -5.42
C ARG A 89 10.69 8.14 -4.99
N LEU A 90 9.42 8.56 -5.05
CA LEU A 90 8.29 7.66 -4.80
C LEU A 90 8.32 6.46 -5.75
N ALA A 91 8.50 6.70 -7.05
CA ALA A 91 8.58 5.64 -8.05
C ALA A 91 9.68 4.60 -7.72
N HIS A 92 10.86 5.06 -7.32
CA HIS A 92 11.94 4.15 -6.89
C HIS A 92 11.65 3.45 -5.56
N ASP A 93 11.10 4.15 -4.58
CA ASP A 93 10.79 3.59 -3.26
C ASP A 93 9.67 2.53 -3.34
N GLU A 94 8.83 2.55 -4.38
CA GLU A 94 7.86 1.48 -4.70
C GLU A 94 8.52 0.19 -5.19
N GLY A 95 9.81 0.21 -5.56
CA GLY A 95 10.64 -0.99 -5.75
C GLY A 95 10.36 -1.84 -6.99
N GLU A 96 9.57 -1.31 -7.92
CA GLU A 96 9.09 -1.99 -9.15
C GLU A 96 9.96 -1.72 -10.40
N ASP A 97 11.16 -1.15 -10.22
CA ASP A 97 12.12 -0.84 -11.29
C ASP A 97 11.67 0.21 -12.32
N PHE A 98 10.80 1.14 -11.92
CA PHE A 98 10.46 2.27 -12.78
C PHE A 98 11.69 3.12 -13.11
N GLU A 99 11.89 3.40 -14.41
CA GLU A 99 12.97 4.27 -14.89
C GLU A 99 12.64 5.75 -14.67
N ASP A 100 11.35 6.10 -14.71
CA ASP A 100 10.85 7.45 -14.51
C ASP A 100 9.44 7.47 -13.89
N VAL A 101 8.96 8.68 -13.54
CA VAL A 101 7.63 8.91 -12.96
C VAL A 101 6.51 8.58 -13.95
N ALA A 102 6.75 8.71 -15.26
CA ALA A 102 5.73 8.46 -16.27
C ALA A 102 5.42 6.96 -16.38
N GLN A 103 6.44 6.10 -16.27
CA GLN A 103 6.25 4.64 -16.19
C GLN A 103 5.48 4.26 -14.92
N TRP A 104 5.89 4.78 -13.75
CA TRP A 104 5.16 4.56 -12.49
C TRP A 104 3.69 4.95 -12.63
N ARG A 105 3.44 6.15 -13.17
CA ARG A 105 2.08 6.68 -13.34
C ARG A 105 1.24 5.82 -14.27
N ALA A 106 1.77 5.45 -15.44
CA ALA A 106 1.04 4.64 -16.41
C ALA A 106 0.66 3.27 -15.85
N ASP A 107 1.54 2.64 -15.08
CA ASP A 107 1.27 1.34 -14.46
C ASP A 107 0.26 1.45 -13.31
N HIS A 108 0.34 2.49 -12.49
CA HIS A 108 -0.61 2.74 -11.40
C HIS A 108 -2.00 3.13 -11.92
N GLU A 109 -2.08 4.01 -12.91
CA GLU A 109 -3.35 4.37 -13.54
C GLU A 109 -4.01 3.16 -14.20
N ARG A 110 -3.23 2.28 -14.86
CA ARG A 110 -3.76 1.02 -15.40
C ARG A 110 -4.32 0.15 -14.28
N PHE A 111 -3.54 -0.09 -13.23
CA PHE A 111 -3.98 -0.91 -12.09
C PHE A 111 -5.25 -0.35 -11.43
N TRP A 112 -5.30 0.95 -11.14
CA TRP A 112 -6.46 1.55 -10.51
C TRP A 112 -7.70 1.53 -11.40
N ASN A 113 -7.56 1.79 -12.70
CA ASN A 113 -8.70 1.72 -13.64
C ASN A 113 -9.24 0.30 -13.81
N ASP A 114 -8.35 -0.70 -13.86
CA ASP A 114 -8.74 -2.08 -14.15
C ASP A 114 -9.25 -2.81 -12.91
N GLU A 115 -8.67 -2.53 -11.73
CA GLU A 115 -8.86 -3.36 -10.54
C GLU A 115 -9.48 -2.64 -9.34
N VAL A 116 -9.26 -1.33 -9.18
CA VAL A 116 -9.71 -0.59 -7.98
C VAL A 116 -11.01 0.15 -8.24
N ILE A 117 -11.03 1.05 -9.23
CA ILE A 117 -12.19 1.88 -9.58
C ILE A 117 -13.46 1.05 -9.81
N PRO A 118 -13.42 -0.12 -10.49
CA PRO A 118 -14.61 -0.96 -10.67
C PRO A 118 -15.22 -1.51 -9.37
N THR A 119 -14.48 -1.49 -8.27
CA THR A 119 -14.95 -1.95 -6.95
C THR A 119 -15.56 -0.81 -6.12
N LEU A 120 -15.35 0.44 -6.54
CA LEU A 120 -15.88 1.62 -5.87
C LEU A 120 -17.33 1.90 -6.29
N PRO A 121 -18.11 2.65 -5.48
CA PRO A 121 -19.42 3.13 -5.88
C PRO A 121 -19.37 3.87 -7.22
N GLU A 122 -20.41 3.72 -8.03
CA GLU A 122 -20.50 4.35 -9.35
C GLU A 122 -20.28 5.86 -9.24
N GLY A 123 -19.34 6.39 -10.04
CA GLY A 123 -19.01 7.81 -10.06
C GLY A 123 -18.14 8.32 -8.91
N ALA A 124 -17.67 7.44 -8.01
CA ALA A 124 -16.73 7.82 -6.94
C ALA A 124 -15.42 8.39 -7.50
N VAL A 125 -14.93 7.80 -8.59
CA VAL A 125 -13.78 8.29 -9.35
C VAL A 125 -14.20 8.41 -10.82
N PRO A 126 -14.57 9.61 -11.31
CA PRO A 126 -15.00 9.81 -12.69
C PRO A 126 -13.86 9.67 -13.71
N GLY A 127 -12.61 9.70 -13.23
CA GLY A 127 -11.39 9.53 -13.98
C GLY A 127 -10.19 9.96 -13.14
N LEU A 128 -9.04 9.37 -13.40
CA LEU A 128 -7.78 9.75 -12.75
C LEU A 128 -7.25 11.04 -13.38
N THR A 129 -6.82 11.97 -12.54
CA THR A 129 -6.28 13.28 -12.94
C THR A 129 -5.09 13.63 -12.07
N ASP A 130 -4.36 14.69 -12.42
CA ASP A 130 -3.26 15.19 -11.60
C ASP A 130 -3.70 15.55 -10.18
N ASP A 131 -4.96 15.97 -9.98
CA ASP A 131 -5.51 16.35 -8.68
C ASP A 131 -6.11 15.16 -7.91
N THR A 132 -6.11 13.95 -8.47
CA THR A 132 -6.55 12.75 -7.75
C THR A 132 -5.66 12.52 -6.53
N GLU A 133 -6.27 12.42 -5.35
CA GLU A 133 -5.51 12.18 -4.12
C GLU A 133 -5.15 10.70 -3.97
N ILE A 134 -3.89 10.46 -3.62
CA ILE A 134 -3.35 9.15 -3.30
C ILE A 134 -2.78 9.16 -1.89
N LEU A 135 -2.98 8.06 -1.17
CA LEU A 135 -2.32 7.80 0.09
C LEU A 135 -1.00 7.10 -0.17
N VAL A 136 0.11 7.76 0.15
CA VAL A 136 1.44 7.17 0.13
C VAL A 136 1.82 6.74 1.55
N THR A 137 2.16 5.47 1.69
CA THR A 137 2.67 4.90 2.93
C THR A 137 4.10 4.47 2.73
N ARG A 138 4.99 4.96 3.59
CA ARG A 138 6.40 4.55 3.64
C ARG A 138 6.60 3.63 4.83
N PHE A 139 7.45 2.64 4.67
CA PHE A 139 7.70 1.62 5.67
C PHE A 139 9.13 1.11 5.63
N ARG A 140 9.51 0.37 6.66
CA ARG A 140 10.75 -0.40 6.72
C ARG A 140 10.46 -1.85 7.05
N LEU A 141 11.27 -2.75 6.50
CA LEU A 141 11.30 -4.15 6.93
C LEU A 141 11.88 -4.25 8.34
N VAL A 142 11.17 -4.93 9.24
CA VAL A 142 11.59 -5.18 10.63
C VAL A 142 12.21 -6.56 10.76
N THR A 143 11.56 -7.58 10.20
CA THR A 143 12.07 -8.95 10.13
C THR A 143 11.51 -9.67 8.92
N THR A 144 12.27 -10.61 8.37
CA THR A 144 11.74 -11.64 7.47
C THR A 144 11.14 -12.78 8.30
N GLY A 145 10.18 -13.52 7.74
CA GLY A 145 9.74 -14.78 8.33
C GLY A 145 10.90 -15.79 8.36
N ASP A 146 10.91 -16.67 9.36
CA ASP A 146 11.81 -17.81 9.38
C ASP A 146 11.48 -18.69 8.15
N ARG A 147 12.47 -18.91 7.29
CA ARG A 147 12.36 -19.75 6.09
C ARG A 147 12.08 -21.22 6.42
#